data_AF-A0AAC9V3R8-F1
#
_entry.id   AF-A0AAC9V3R8-F1
#
_cell.length_a   1.000
_cell.length_b   1.000
_cell.length_c   1.000
_cell.angle_alpha   90.00
_cell.angle_beta   90.00
_cell.angle_gamma   90.00
#
_symmetry.space_group_name_H-M   'P 1'
#
loop_
_entity.id
_entity.type
_entity.pdbx_description
1 polymer ?
#
loop_
_entity_poly.entity_id
_entity_poly.type
_entity_poly.pdbx_seq_one_letter_code
_entity_poly.pdbx_strand_id
1 'polypeptide(L)' 'MDIDALIARINELSRKHKSVGLTPEEVIERTQLRQQYLANFKRNFKQQLDTIEWVDDEKKGGR' A
#
# COMPACT_ATOMS: atom_id res chain seq x y z
N MET A 1 8.75 10.58 5.49
CA MET A 1 8.94 9.11 5.40
C MET A 1 8.81 8.76 3.93
N ASP A 2 9.91 8.32 3.32
CA ASP A 2 9.88 7.88 1.93
C ASP A 2 9.20 6.51 1.83
N ILE A 3 7.97 6.51 1.35
CA ILE A 3 7.19 5.28 1.11
C ILE A 3 7.96 4.37 0.14
N ASP A 4 8.69 4.95 -0.81
CA ASP A 4 9.50 4.21 -1.78
C ASP A 4 10.65 3.42 -1.12
N ALA A 5 11.35 4.02 -0.17
CA ALA A 5 12.41 3.34 0.59
C ALA A 5 11.84 2.18 1.42
N LEU A 6 10.62 2.37 1.96
CA LEU A 6 9.92 1.38 2.76
C LEU A 6 9.48 0.17 1.91
N ILE A 7 8.96 0.43 0.71
CA ILE A 7 8.61 -0.61 -0.28
C ILE A 7 9.86 -1.34 -0.76
N ALA A 8 10.96 -0.63 -1.05
CA ALA A 8 12.22 -1.22 -1.46
C ALA A 8 12.73 -2.22 -0.41
N ARG A 9 12.69 -1.84 0.87
CA ARG A 9 13.10 -2.70 1.98
C ARG A 9 12.21 -3.94 2.13
N ILE A 10 10.88 -3.78 2.04
CA ILE A 10 9.95 -4.92 2.06
C ILE A 10 10.25 -5.89 0.91
N ASN A 11 10.56 -5.37 -0.29
CA ASN A 11 10.90 -6.18 -1.46
C ASN A 11 12.23 -6.92 -1.28
N GLU A 12 13.25 -6.29 -0.70
CA GLU A 12 14.51 -6.96 -0.35
C GLU A 12 14.27 -8.14 0.61
N LEU A 13 13.52 -7.91 1.70
CA LEU A 13 13.18 -8.96 2.66
C LEU A 13 12.37 -10.09 2.00
N SER A 14 11.45 -9.76 1.09
CA SER A 14 10.70 -10.75 0.33
C SER A 14 11.58 -11.58 -0.63
N ARG A 15 12.60 -10.97 -1.26
CA ARG A 15 13.56 -11.71 -2.11
C ARG A 15 14.47 -12.60 -1.27
N LYS A 16 14.91 -12.12 -0.10
CA LYS A 16 15.72 -12.89 0.84
C LYS A 16 14.95 -14.11 1.37
N HIS A 17 13.68 -13.92 1.73
CA HIS A 17 12.78 -15.01 2.13
C HIS A 17 12.65 -16.12 1.08
N LYS A 18 12.57 -15.73 -0.21
CA LYS A 18 12.43 -16.69 -1.32
C LYS A 18 13.71 -17.44 -1.66
N SER A 19 14.87 -16.89 -1.30
CA SER A 19 16.18 -17.48 -1.65
C SER A 19 16.74 -18.31 -0.50
N VAL A 20 17.00 -17.68 0.64
CA VAL A 20 17.68 -18.28 1.80
C VAL A 20 16.77 -18.44 3.01
N GLY A 21 15.57 -17.86 2.99
CA GLY A 21 14.68 -17.75 4.16
C GLY A 21 14.93 -16.45 4.93
N LEU A 22 13.99 -16.10 5.81
CA LEU A 22 14.13 -14.94 6.71
C LEU A 22 14.50 -15.43 8.10
N THR A 23 15.36 -14.67 8.79
CA THR A 23 15.55 -14.87 10.22
C THR A 23 14.32 -14.35 11.00
N PRO A 24 14.10 -14.78 12.25
CA PRO A 24 12.98 -14.30 13.06
C PRO A 24 12.94 -12.78 13.21
N GLU A 25 14.10 -12.13 13.33
CA GLU A 25 14.23 -10.67 13.42
C GLU A 25 13.76 -9.99 12.12
N GLU A 26 14.14 -10.53 10.97
CA GLU A 26 13.75 -9.98 9.67
C GLU A 26 12.25 -10.20 9.38
N VAL A 27 11.65 -11.27 9.90
CA VAL A 27 10.19 -11.47 9.84
C VAL A 27 9.46 -10.39 10.64
N ILE A 28 9.98 -10.04 11.82
CA ILE A 28 9.43 -8.96 12.65
C ILE A 28 9.58 -7.62 11.93
N GLU A 29 10.77 -7.31 11.40
CA GLU A 29 11.04 -6.10 10.61
C GLU A 29 10.06 -6.01 9.42
N ARG A 30 9.92 -7.08 8.62
CA ARG A 30 8.99 -7.11 7.48
C ARG A 30 7.56 -6.86 7.90
N THR A 31 7.14 -7.38 9.05
CA THR A 31 5.78 -7.23 9.58
C THR A 31 5.51 -5.80 10.01
N GLN A 32 6.45 -5.19 10.73
CA GLN A 32 6.37 -3.79 11.14
C GLN A 32 6.32 -2.85 9.94
N LEU A 33 7.21 -3.07 8.95
CA LEU A 33 7.23 -2.29 7.71
C LEU A 33 5.90 -2.43 6.95
N ARG A 34 5.36 -3.64 6.83
CA ARG A 34 4.05 -3.86 6.19
C ARG A 34 2.90 -3.14 6.91
N GLN A 35 2.89 -3.15 8.24
CA GLN A 35 1.87 -2.43 9.00
C GLN A 35 1.95 -0.92 8.75
N GLN A 36 3.17 -0.36 8.74
CA GLN A 36 3.40 1.05 8.47
C GLN A 36 2.97 1.44 7.05
N TYR A 37 3.32 0.61 6.05
CA TYR A 37 2.86 0.77 4.67
C TYR A 37 1.33 0.75 4.58
N LEU A 38 0.68 -0.26 5.19
CA LEU A 38 -0.78 -0.40 5.16
C LEU A 38 -1.50 0.76 5.86
N ALA A 39 -0.96 1.29 6.96
CA ALA A 39 -1.55 2.43 7.64
C ALA A 39 -1.53 3.68 6.75
N ASN A 40 -0.40 3.94 6.10
CA ASN A 40 -0.26 5.06 5.17
C ASN A 40 -1.13 4.86 3.92
N PHE A 41 -1.11 3.64 3.35
CA PHE A 41 -1.93 3.29 2.20
C PHE A 41 -3.43 3.41 2.50
N LYS A 42 -3.90 2.92 3.66
CA LYS A 42 -5.31 3.06 4.06
C LYS A 42 -5.74 4.52 4.21
N ARG A 43 -4.89 5.39 4.76
CA ARG A 43 -5.18 6.83 4.84
C ARG A 43 -5.31 7.45 3.46
N ASN A 44 -4.36 7.15 2.56
CA ASN A 44 -4.36 7.67 1.20
C ASN A 44 -5.55 7.12 0.39
N PHE A 45 -5.82 5.82 0.51
CA PHE A 45 -6.93 5.15 -0.16
C PHE A 45 -8.29 5.64 0.33
N LYS A 46 -8.44 5.91 1.63
CA LYS A 46 -9.67 6.53 2.17
C LYS A 46 -9.88 7.93 1.60
N GLN A 47 -8.84 8.74 1.51
CA GLN A 47 -8.94 10.06 0.85
C GLN A 47 -9.34 9.94 -0.61
N GLN A 48 -8.78 8.96 -1.34
CA GLN A 48 -9.17 8.71 -2.73
C GLN A 48 -10.64 8.26 -2.83
N LEU A 49 -11.11 7.37 -1.96
CA LEU A 49 -12.53 6.96 -1.92
C LEU A 49 -13.47 8.10 -1.54
N ASP A 50 -13.09 8.96 -0.60
CA ASP A 50 -13.86 10.16 -0.24
C ASP A 50 -13.89 11.18 -1.39
N THR A 51 -12.94 11.12 -2.33
CA THR A 51 -12.91 11.93 -3.56
C THR A 51 -13.71 11.31 -4.69
N ILE A 52 -14.13 10.04 -4.57
CA ILE A 52 -15.07 9.42 -5.53
C ILE A 52 -16.46 10.01 -5.25
N GLU A 53 -16.69 11.17 -5.84
CA GLU A 53 -18.00 11.77 -5.99
C GLU A 53 -18.79 10.93 -6.99
N TRP A 54 -20.03 10.60 -6.66
CA TRP A 54 -20.97 10.06 -7.63
C TRP A 54 -21.25 11.16 -8.65
N VAL A 55 -20.50 11.14 -9.76
CA VAL A 55 -20.92 11.82 -10.99
C VAL A 55 -22.18 11.09 -11.46
N ASP A 56 -23.33 11.57 -10.99
CA ASP A 56 -24.60 11.27 -11.65
C ASP A 56 -24.39 11.73 -13.09
N ASP A 57 -24.35 10.78 -14.01
CA ASP A 57 -24.13 11.00 -15.42
C ASP A 57 -25.40 11.73 -15.90
N GLU A 58 -25.44 13.06 -15.74
CA GLU A 58 -26.33 13.95 -16.48
C GLU A 58 -25.91 13.88 -17.96
N LYS A 59 -26.11 12.71 -18.58
CA LYS A 59 -26.36 12.65 -20.00
C LYS A 59 -27.68 13.35 -20.21
N LYS A 60 -27.55 14.64 -20.50
CA LYS A 60 -28.29 15.34 -21.54
C LYS A 60 -28.48 14.40 -22.75
N GLY A 61 -29.51 13.57 -22.68
CA GLY A 61 -30.01 12.75 -23.77
C GLY A 61 -31.27 13.43 -24.29
N GLY A 62 -31.14 14.07 -25.45
CA GLY A 62 -32.22 14.84 -26.07
C GLY A 62 -33.48 14.03 -26.37
N ARG A 63 -34.60 14.74 -26.35
CA ARG A 63 -35.60 14.81 -27.41
C ARG A 63 -36.24 16.19 -27.37
#